data_AF-A0A7C9PTU2-F1
#
_entry.id   AF-A0A7C9PTU2-F1
#
_cell.length_a   1.000
_cell.length_b   1.000
_cell.length_c   1.000
_cell.angle_alpha   90.00
_cell.angle_beta   90.00
_cell.angle_gamma   90.00
#
_symmetry.space_group_name_H-M   'P 1'
#
loop_
_entity.id
_entity.type
_entity.pdbx_description
1 polymer ?
#
loop_
_entity_poly.entity_id
_entity_poly.type
_entity_poly.pdbx_seq_one_letter_code
_entity_poly.pdbx_strand_id
1 'polypeptide(L)'
;MKEIDMSESIQTTVEEQKSAPRMGEAESWRQIRQDIREEIMAEIREGIREEVRGNGRENGSSQPKKLAPSGKASLAPAEAAWPEVYETAPSLTPMFSGYIYALGTVSARFPSLSLEKEYIQAEAAVALEKNLGAMTPRQKMYAVFTYQTPKRKRERYRYIAQQMCWLFSIESIESYILQPSTEEQLSELIDMLDKPFGTPPMDVDVVVGVRGPVAPPQTCGGMQLPLVRLYNTYSFPVGRLVENLPKPQNMDENEFQTLVTQVFYMTMQLADNMGNMDEHRALNYVILQYENMYVMVAEQAQRNCSLTDVQVQRSPLSDPLMPIMDVIFSFTNNADKTVTNFFTEVDVTGMYPFLNQPIQPYYRK
;
A
#
# COMPACT_ATOMS: atom_id res chain seq x y z
N MET A 1 -52.45 43.33 -3.52
CA MET A 1 -51.34 42.77 -4.32
C MET A 1 -51.09 41.37 -3.83
N LYS A 2 -50.85 40.47 -4.79
CA LYS A 2 -51.09 39.02 -4.78
C LYS A 2 -50.41 38.24 -3.64
N GLU A 3 -51.18 37.33 -3.04
CA GLU A 3 -50.69 36.04 -2.52
C GLU A 3 -50.17 35.20 -3.70
N ILE A 4 -49.02 34.55 -3.52
CA ILE A 4 -48.60 33.41 -4.35
C ILE A 4 -48.15 32.31 -3.40
N ASP A 5 -48.93 31.24 -3.46
CA ASP A 5 -48.79 29.93 -2.84
C ASP A 5 -47.56 29.20 -3.43
N MET A 6 -46.67 28.69 -2.57
CA MET A 6 -45.50 27.89 -2.95
C MET A 6 -45.70 26.40 -2.65
N SER A 7 -46.90 25.87 -2.90
CA SER A 7 -47.19 24.44 -2.70
C SER A 7 -47.29 23.60 -3.99
N GLU A 8 -47.15 24.19 -5.19
CA GLU A 8 -47.29 23.45 -6.46
C GLU A 8 -46.00 23.12 -7.23
N SER A 9 -44.80 23.47 -6.74
CA SER A 9 -43.55 23.24 -7.50
C SER A 9 -42.77 21.97 -7.12
N ILE A 10 -43.32 21.07 -6.30
CA ILE A 10 -42.58 19.87 -5.82
C ILE A 10 -43.19 18.54 -6.32
N GLN A 11 -44.33 18.56 -7.02
CA GLN A 11 -45.03 17.32 -7.42
C GLN A 11 -44.82 16.84 -8.87
N THR A 12 -43.96 17.46 -9.67
CA THR A 12 -43.78 17.09 -11.09
C THR A 12 -42.44 16.44 -11.47
N THR A 13 -41.62 16.02 -10.50
CA THR A 13 -40.35 15.29 -10.78
C THR A 13 -40.22 13.95 -10.06
N VAL A 14 -41.30 13.42 -9.47
CA VAL A 14 -41.25 12.16 -8.70
C VAL A 14 -41.91 10.96 -9.42
N GLU A 15 -42.50 11.14 -10.60
CA GLU A 15 -43.24 10.05 -11.29
C GLU A 15 -42.61 9.46 -12.57
N GLU A 16 -41.39 9.83 -12.96
CA GLU A 16 -40.77 9.32 -14.21
C GLU A 16 -39.50 8.46 -14.05
N GLN A 17 -39.30 7.80 -12.90
CA GLN A 17 -38.23 6.80 -12.74
C GLN A 17 -38.72 5.46 -12.14
N LYS A 18 -39.82 4.93 -12.69
CA LYS A 18 -40.15 3.51 -12.61
C LYS A 18 -39.97 2.85 -13.97
N SER A 19 -38.72 2.53 -14.33
CA SER A 19 -38.46 1.49 -15.34
C SER A 19 -37.13 0.80 -15.06
N ALA A 20 -37.18 -0.52 -14.89
CA ALA A 20 -36.04 -1.39 -14.62
C ALA A 20 -34.90 -1.24 -15.66
N PRO A 21 -33.62 -1.45 -15.29
CA PRO A 21 -32.52 -1.43 -16.24
C PRO A 21 -32.62 -2.63 -17.19
N ARG A 22 -32.53 -2.36 -18.50
CA ARG A 22 -32.46 -3.38 -19.56
C ARG A 22 -31.06 -4.00 -19.59
N MET A 23 -30.99 -5.29 -19.95
CA MET A 23 -29.83 -6.19 -20.06
C MET A 23 -28.61 -5.71 -20.90
N GLY A 24 -28.49 -4.44 -21.29
CA GLY A 24 -27.37 -3.91 -22.10
C GLY A 24 -26.18 -3.34 -21.31
N GLU A 25 -26.31 -3.09 -20.01
CA GLU A 25 -25.24 -2.42 -19.24
C GLU A 25 -24.07 -3.35 -18.88
N ALA A 26 -24.32 -4.66 -18.71
CA ALA A 26 -23.26 -5.63 -18.40
C ALA A 26 -22.29 -5.86 -19.57
N GLU A 27 -22.75 -5.74 -20.83
CA GLU A 27 -21.88 -5.82 -22.01
C GLU A 27 -21.09 -4.52 -22.21
N SER A 28 -21.68 -3.36 -21.86
CA SER A 28 -21.01 -2.06 -21.88
C SER A 28 -19.78 -2.02 -20.96
N TRP A 29 -19.90 -2.57 -19.75
CA TRP A 29 -18.79 -2.58 -18.79
C TRP A 29 -17.67 -3.58 -19.12
N ARG A 30 -17.97 -4.66 -19.87
CA ARG A 30 -16.92 -5.54 -20.40
C ARG A 30 -16.13 -4.84 -21.50
N GLN A 31 -16.80 -4.09 -22.36
CA GLN A 31 -16.14 -3.31 -23.41
C GLN A 31 -15.27 -2.19 -22.83
N ILE A 32 -15.77 -1.45 -21.85
CA ILE A 32 -15.00 -0.38 -21.18
C ILE A 32 -13.73 -0.94 -20.50
N ARG A 33 -13.82 -2.11 -19.85
CA ARG A 33 -12.63 -2.76 -19.26
C ARG A 33 -11.64 -3.26 -20.31
N GLN A 34 -12.13 -3.72 -21.45
CA GLN A 34 -11.29 -4.15 -22.57
C GLN A 34 -10.55 -2.96 -23.18
N ASP A 35 -11.23 -1.82 -23.35
CA ASP A 35 -10.67 -0.62 -23.95
C ASP A 35 -9.59 0.03 -23.04
N ILE A 36 -9.85 0.11 -21.73
CA ILE A 36 -8.86 0.57 -20.73
C ILE A 36 -7.63 -0.35 -20.72
N ARG A 37 -7.84 -1.68 -20.85
CA ARG A 37 -6.73 -2.64 -20.89
C ARG A 37 -5.87 -2.47 -22.14
N GLU A 38 -6.48 -2.22 -23.31
CA GLU A 38 -5.71 -1.98 -24.54
C GLU A 38 -4.97 -0.64 -24.51
N GLU A 39 -5.54 0.40 -23.90
CA GLU A 39 -4.89 1.71 -23.73
C GLU A 39 -3.64 1.61 -22.83
N ILE A 40 -3.75 0.93 -21.68
CA ILE A 40 -2.61 0.67 -20.78
C ILE A 40 -1.54 -0.17 -21.49
N MET A 41 -1.94 -1.19 -22.27
CA MET A 41 -0.98 -2.03 -23.00
C MET A 41 -0.32 -1.28 -24.17
N ALA A 42 -0.96 -0.25 -24.73
CA ALA A 42 -0.37 0.63 -25.73
C ALA A 42 0.67 1.57 -25.13
N GLU A 43 0.41 2.15 -23.95
CA GLU A 43 1.38 2.98 -23.21
C GLU A 43 2.61 2.17 -22.79
N ILE A 44 2.42 0.92 -22.33
CA ILE A 44 3.53 0.01 -22.02
C ILE A 44 4.37 -0.29 -23.28
N ARG A 45 3.74 -0.49 -24.44
CA ARG A 45 4.47 -0.71 -25.71
C ARG A 45 5.22 0.53 -26.18
N GLU A 46 4.68 1.73 -26.00
CA GLU A 46 5.37 3.00 -26.29
C GLU A 46 6.56 3.22 -25.35
N GLY A 47 6.39 2.96 -24.04
CA GLY A 47 7.48 3.04 -23.06
C GLY A 47 8.65 2.10 -23.38
N ILE A 48 8.35 0.84 -23.75
CA ILE A 48 9.38 -0.12 -24.19
C ILE A 48 10.05 0.35 -25.50
N ARG A 49 9.30 0.99 -26.41
CA ARG A 49 9.84 1.49 -27.69
C ARG A 49 10.75 2.71 -27.50
N GLU A 50 10.49 3.57 -26.53
CA GLU A 50 11.38 4.69 -26.17
C GLU A 50 12.67 4.23 -25.47
N GLU A 51 12.58 3.21 -24.62
CA GLU A 51 13.73 2.63 -23.93
C GLU A 51 14.70 1.94 -24.91
N VAL A 52 14.18 1.26 -25.95
CA VAL A 52 14.98 0.70 -27.04
C VAL A 52 15.60 1.80 -27.93
N ARG A 53 14.97 2.97 -28.02
CA ARG A 53 15.47 4.11 -28.83
C ARG A 53 16.56 4.91 -28.10
N GLY A 54 16.56 4.89 -26.76
CA GLY A 54 17.57 5.54 -25.90
C GLY A 54 18.95 4.85 -25.91
N ASN A 55 19.00 3.53 -26.10
CA ASN A 55 20.25 2.75 -26.10
C ASN A 55 20.99 2.71 -27.46
N GLY A 56 20.52 3.45 -28.47
CA GLY A 56 21.03 3.37 -29.84
C GLY A 56 22.03 4.46 -30.28
N ARG A 57 22.48 5.36 -29.40
CA ARG A 57 23.39 6.46 -29.78
C ARG A 57 24.53 6.63 -28.78
N GLU A 58 25.58 5.84 -28.95
CA GLU A 58 26.97 6.29 -28.82
C GLU A 58 27.93 5.20 -29.32
N ASN A 59 28.31 5.31 -30.60
CA ASN A 59 29.54 4.72 -31.13
C ASN A 59 29.93 5.50 -32.39
N GLY A 60 30.63 6.60 -32.18
CA GLY A 60 31.11 7.52 -33.21
C GLY A 60 32.62 7.72 -33.09
N SER A 61 33.32 6.99 -33.95
CA SER A 61 34.75 7.05 -34.27
C SER A 61 35.44 8.42 -34.16
N SER A 62 36.64 8.44 -33.58
CA SER A 62 37.69 9.39 -34.01
C SER A 62 39.07 8.74 -33.92
N GLN A 63 39.71 8.63 -35.09
CA GLN A 63 41.12 8.26 -35.28
C GLN A 63 41.97 9.51 -35.63
N PRO A 64 43.32 9.43 -35.61
CA PRO A 64 44.16 10.38 -34.88
C PRO A 64 44.78 11.47 -35.75
N LYS A 65 45.22 12.58 -35.12
CA LYS A 65 46.15 13.54 -35.72
C LYS A 65 47.52 13.47 -35.03
N LYS A 66 48.54 13.19 -35.85
CA LYS A 66 49.97 13.29 -35.53
C LYS A 66 50.42 14.75 -35.47
N LEU A 67 51.20 15.10 -34.44
CA LEU A 67 52.28 16.09 -34.51
C LEU A 67 53.36 15.70 -33.48
N ALA A 68 54.62 15.81 -33.88
CA ALA A 68 55.84 15.56 -33.11
C ALA A 68 56.82 16.73 -33.40
N PRO A 69 58.03 16.80 -32.81
CA PRO A 69 58.45 16.52 -31.43
C PRO A 69 59.30 17.67 -30.81
N SER A 70 59.47 17.67 -29.48
CA SER A 70 60.49 18.41 -28.71
C SER A 70 60.12 18.23 -27.23
N GLY A 71 60.95 17.87 -26.25
CA GLY A 71 62.37 17.63 -26.14
C GLY A 71 62.59 17.03 -24.72
N LYS A 72 63.72 16.35 -24.56
CA LYS A 72 64.11 15.48 -23.43
C LYS A 72 64.03 16.15 -22.04
N ALA A 73 63.60 15.38 -21.04
CA ALA A 73 64.37 15.15 -19.80
C ALA A 73 63.72 14.04 -18.96
N SER A 74 64.47 12.95 -18.82
CA SER A 74 64.21 11.81 -17.94
C SER A 74 64.45 12.21 -16.47
N LEU A 75 63.49 11.90 -15.60
CA LEU A 75 63.70 11.66 -14.18
C LEU A 75 62.70 10.58 -13.75
N ALA A 76 63.21 9.36 -13.53
CA ALA A 76 62.48 8.32 -12.82
C ALA A 76 62.29 8.74 -11.35
N PRO A 77 61.23 8.23 -10.70
CA PRO A 77 61.49 7.69 -9.37
C PRO A 77 60.81 6.35 -9.10
N ALA A 78 61.62 5.46 -8.54
CA ALA A 78 61.34 4.54 -7.43
C ALA A 78 60.07 3.68 -7.50
N GLU A 79 60.29 2.39 -7.74
CA GLU A 79 59.50 1.29 -7.19
C GLU A 79 59.21 1.53 -5.70
N ALA A 80 57.94 1.78 -5.39
CA ALA A 80 57.36 1.52 -4.08
C ALA A 80 56.23 0.51 -4.30
N ALA A 81 56.57 -0.76 -4.18
CA ALA A 81 55.61 -1.85 -4.11
C ALA A 81 54.77 -1.67 -2.84
N TRP A 82 53.49 -1.39 -3.01
CA TRP A 82 52.49 -1.54 -1.95
C TRP A 82 52.05 -3.02 -1.94
N PRO A 83 51.96 -3.69 -0.77
CA PRO A 83 51.41 -5.03 -0.74
C PRO A 83 49.92 -4.95 -1.10
N GLU A 84 49.52 -5.71 -2.12
CA GLU A 84 48.12 -5.99 -2.41
C GLU A 84 47.50 -6.71 -1.21
N VAL A 85 46.84 -5.95 -0.34
CA VAL A 85 45.86 -6.50 0.59
C VAL A 85 44.56 -6.60 -0.21
N TYR A 86 44.39 -7.71 -0.92
CA TYR A 86 43.07 -8.17 -1.33
C TYR A 86 42.32 -8.61 -0.07
N GLU A 87 41.82 -7.62 0.66
CA GLU A 87 40.72 -7.82 1.60
C GLU A 87 39.53 -8.28 0.76
N THR A 88 39.29 -9.59 0.80
CA THR A 88 38.07 -10.20 0.29
C THR A 88 36.91 -9.55 1.03
N ALA A 89 36.28 -8.55 0.40
CA ALA A 89 35.03 -7.98 0.88
C ALA A 89 34.05 -9.15 1.07
N PRO A 90 33.49 -9.35 2.28
CA PRO A 90 32.44 -10.35 2.44
C PRO A 90 31.31 -9.95 1.50
N SER A 91 30.89 -10.89 0.65
CA SER A 91 29.70 -10.74 -0.17
C SER A 91 28.52 -10.45 0.75
N LEU A 92 28.15 -9.17 0.86
CA LEU A 92 26.90 -8.76 1.47
C LEU A 92 25.78 -9.18 0.52
N THR A 93 25.43 -10.47 0.51
CA THR A 93 24.07 -10.86 0.17
C THR A 93 23.19 -10.13 1.17
N PRO A 94 22.32 -9.20 0.75
CA PRO A 94 21.42 -8.60 1.70
C PRO A 94 20.53 -9.72 2.22
N MET A 95 20.63 -10.01 3.52
CA MET A 95 19.82 -10.99 4.24
C MET A 95 18.37 -10.47 4.32
N PHE A 96 17.70 -10.42 3.17
CA PHE A 96 16.28 -10.18 3.10
C PHE A 96 15.58 -11.50 3.39
N SER A 97 14.81 -11.55 4.48
CA SER A 97 14.40 -12.81 5.10
C SER A 97 12.89 -13.09 4.95
N GLY A 98 12.25 -12.55 3.92
CA GLY A 98 10.81 -12.77 3.68
C GLY A 98 10.09 -11.55 3.13
N TYR A 99 8.88 -11.79 2.62
CA TYR A 99 7.98 -10.75 2.11
C TYR A 99 7.09 -10.20 3.23
N ILE A 100 6.72 -8.93 3.09
CA ILE A 100 5.76 -8.24 3.93
C ILE A 100 4.53 -7.91 3.07
N TYR A 101 3.35 -8.24 3.58
CA TYR A 101 2.07 -7.78 3.08
C TYR A 101 1.20 -7.49 4.31
N ALA A 102 1.18 -6.23 4.75
CA ALA A 102 0.68 -5.83 6.05
C ALA A 102 -0.31 -4.65 5.97
N LEU A 103 -1.27 -4.63 6.89
CA LEU A 103 -2.25 -3.55 7.08
C LEU A 103 -1.95 -2.83 8.40
N GLY A 104 -2.08 -1.51 8.42
CA GLY A 104 -1.73 -0.72 9.58
C GLY A 104 -1.80 0.77 9.31
N THR A 105 -0.90 1.53 9.92
CA THR A 105 -0.81 2.98 9.75
C THR A 105 0.65 3.43 9.64
N VAL A 106 0.93 4.26 8.64
CA VAL A 106 2.21 4.92 8.43
C VAL A 106 2.29 6.16 9.30
N SER A 107 3.45 6.42 9.90
CA SER A 107 3.76 7.66 10.61
C SER A 107 5.20 8.10 10.35
N ALA A 108 5.51 9.34 10.71
CA ALA A 108 6.85 9.89 10.58
C ALA A 108 7.39 10.32 11.94
N ARG A 109 8.67 9.99 12.21
CA ARG A 109 9.37 10.34 13.44
C ARG A 109 10.73 10.97 13.13
N PHE A 110 11.13 11.93 13.96
CA PHE A 110 12.46 12.54 13.83
C PHE A 110 13.53 11.57 14.35
N PRO A 111 14.54 11.20 13.54
CA PRO A 111 15.65 10.34 13.98
C PRO A 111 16.63 11.08 14.90
N SER A 112 16.65 12.41 14.87
CA SER A 112 17.57 13.24 15.65
C SER A 112 16.96 14.59 16.04
N LEU A 113 17.45 15.15 17.16
CA LEU A 113 17.10 16.50 17.59
C LEU A 113 17.44 17.57 16.54
N SER A 114 18.52 17.38 15.77
CA SER A 114 18.91 18.33 14.72
C SER A 114 17.84 18.43 13.64
N LEU A 115 17.31 17.29 13.18
CA LEU A 115 16.25 17.28 12.16
C LEU A 115 14.93 17.83 12.72
N GLU A 116 14.62 17.52 13.97
CA GLU A 116 13.47 18.09 14.68
C GLU A 116 13.56 19.64 14.75
N LYS A 117 14.73 20.20 15.07
CA LYS A 117 14.92 21.66 15.09
C LYS A 117 14.82 22.30 13.71
N GLU A 118 15.31 21.63 12.66
CA GLU A 118 15.14 22.10 11.28
C GLU A 118 13.66 22.10 10.88
N TYR A 119 12.92 21.03 11.21
CA TYR A 119 11.48 20.97 11.00
C TYR A 119 10.73 22.08 11.72
N ILE A 120 11.06 22.37 12.98
CA ILE A 120 10.41 23.46 13.74
C ILE A 120 10.62 24.82 13.06
N GLN A 121 11.81 25.07 12.52
CA GLN A 121 12.07 26.30 11.75
C GLN A 121 11.27 26.34 10.45
N ALA A 122 11.19 25.20 9.74
CA ALA A 122 10.39 25.08 8.53
C ALA A 122 8.89 25.27 8.81
N GLU A 123 8.34 24.64 9.85
CA GLU A 123 6.94 24.79 10.29
C GLU A 123 6.64 26.26 10.60
N ALA A 124 7.51 26.94 11.36
CA ALA A 124 7.36 28.36 11.67
C ALA A 124 7.34 29.23 10.41
N ALA A 125 8.22 28.95 9.44
CA ALA A 125 8.24 29.67 8.16
C ALA A 125 6.96 29.43 7.33
N VAL A 126 6.46 28.19 7.30
CA VAL A 126 5.20 27.85 6.60
C VAL A 126 3.99 28.50 7.29
N ALA A 127 3.98 28.55 8.63
CA ALA A 127 2.91 29.16 9.42
C ALA A 127 2.73 30.66 9.18
N LEU A 128 3.76 31.37 8.66
CA LEU A 128 3.64 32.77 8.26
C LEU A 128 2.77 32.96 7.00
N GLU A 129 2.62 31.92 6.18
CA GLU A 129 1.89 31.97 4.91
C GLU A 129 0.63 31.10 4.88
N LYS A 130 0.61 30.01 5.65
CA LYS A 130 -0.50 29.05 5.74
C LYS A 130 -1.05 29.00 7.17
N ASN A 131 -2.37 28.87 7.32
CA ASN A 131 -2.98 28.64 8.62
C ASN A 131 -2.81 27.18 9.06
N LEU A 132 -1.82 26.91 9.91
CA LEU A 132 -1.54 25.57 10.46
C LEU A 132 -2.22 25.33 11.82
N GLY A 133 -2.93 26.31 12.38
CA GLY A 133 -3.39 26.26 13.78
C GLY A 133 -4.45 25.18 14.08
N ALA A 134 -5.27 24.82 13.10
CA ALA A 134 -6.33 23.82 13.24
C ALA A 134 -5.90 22.40 12.80
N MET A 135 -4.66 22.24 12.33
CA MET A 135 -4.14 20.98 11.80
C MET A 135 -3.58 20.09 12.90
N THR A 136 -3.78 18.78 12.76
CA THR A 136 -3.09 17.77 13.58
C THR A 136 -1.57 17.80 13.35
N PRO A 137 -0.74 17.27 14.26
CA PRO A 137 0.71 17.19 14.05
C PRO A 137 1.11 16.53 12.72
N ARG A 138 0.39 15.48 12.30
CA ARG A 138 0.62 14.79 11.01
C ARG A 138 0.30 15.68 9.82
N GLN A 139 -0.85 16.36 9.85
CA GLN A 139 -1.25 17.29 8.79
C GLN A 139 -0.30 18.48 8.67
N LYS A 140 0.26 18.94 9.79
CA LYS A 140 1.33 19.94 9.76
C LYS A 140 2.58 19.43 9.06
N MET A 141 3.01 18.20 9.36
CA MET A 141 4.13 17.56 8.65
C MET A 141 3.86 17.47 7.15
N TYR A 142 2.68 16.98 6.75
CA TYR A 142 2.26 16.97 5.36
C TYR A 142 2.34 18.37 4.72
N ALA A 143 1.76 19.38 5.38
CA ALA A 143 1.74 20.75 4.88
C ALA A 143 3.15 21.36 4.72
N VAL A 144 4.10 20.98 5.59
CA VAL A 144 5.51 21.38 5.51
C VAL A 144 6.25 20.64 4.39
N PHE A 145 6.10 19.32 4.29
CA PHE A 145 6.80 18.50 3.30
C PHE A 145 6.36 18.82 1.86
N THR A 146 5.07 19.10 1.66
CA THR A 146 4.50 19.51 0.36
C THR A 146 4.54 21.02 0.13
N TYR A 147 5.16 21.80 1.03
CA TYR A 147 5.19 23.25 0.89
C TYR A 147 6.03 23.67 -0.33
N GLN A 148 5.37 24.31 -1.29
CA GLN A 148 5.98 24.91 -2.47
C GLN A 148 6.00 26.44 -2.33
N THR A 149 7.11 27.06 -2.68
CA THR A 149 7.19 28.53 -2.69
C THR A 149 6.43 29.10 -3.88
N PRO A 150 5.79 30.28 -3.78
CA PRO A 150 5.10 30.90 -4.91
C PRO A 150 5.97 31.10 -6.17
N LYS A 151 7.30 31.24 -5.99
CA LYS A 151 8.26 31.49 -7.07
C LYS A 151 8.88 30.22 -7.66
N ARG A 152 8.74 29.06 -7.02
CA ARG A 152 9.31 27.79 -7.48
C ARG A 152 8.32 26.65 -7.22
N LYS A 153 7.95 25.92 -8.26
CA LYS A 153 7.13 24.69 -8.18
C LYS A 153 7.85 23.49 -7.56
N ARG A 154 8.86 23.72 -6.72
CA ARG A 154 9.59 22.66 -6.02
C ARG A 154 9.22 22.71 -4.55
N GLU A 155 9.05 21.54 -3.96
CA GLU A 155 8.84 21.35 -2.54
C GLU A 155 10.09 21.78 -1.77
N ARG A 156 9.97 22.84 -0.98
CA ARG A 156 11.12 23.50 -0.35
C ARG A 156 11.73 22.66 0.77
N TYR A 157 10.90 21.95 1.51
CA TYR A 157 11.30 21.22 2.72
C TYR A 157 11.23 19.69 2.55
N ARG A 158 11.09 19.19 1.31
CA ARG A 158 11.05 17.75 1.01
C ARG A 158 12.27 16.99 1.54
N TYR A 159 13.43 17.63 1.58
CA TYR A 159 14.66 17.04 2.11
C TYR A 159 14.56 16.65 3.61
N ILE A 160 13.63 17.25 4.36
CA ILE A 160 13.33 16.85 5.74
C ILE A 160 12.61 15.50 5.72
N ALA A 161 11.60 15.36 4.86
CA ALA A 161 10.85 14.11 4.66
C ALA A 161 11.76 12.94 4.24
N GLN A 162 12.73 13.20 3.37
CA GLN A 162 13.77 12.23 2.96
C GLN A 162 14.61 11.71 4.13
N GLN A 163 14.71 12.47 5.21
CA GLN A 163 15.51 12.15 6.40
C GLN A 163 14.65 11.70 7.59
N MET A 164 13.32 11.63 7.44
CA MET A 164 12.45 11.14 8.51
C MET A 164 12.62 9.63 8.68
N CYS A 165 12.37 9.15 9.90
CA CYS A 165 12.01 7.76 10.08
C CYS A 165 10.56 7.57 9.66
N TRP A 166 10.34 6.75 8.65
CA TRP A 166 9.01 6.30 8.29
C TRP A 166 8.73 5.02 9.07
N LEU A 167 7.66 5.03 9.85
CA LEU A 167 7.28 3.92 10.73
C LEU A 167 5.94 3.35 10.29
N PHE A 168 5.84 2.02 10.31
CA PHE A 168 4.56 1.33 10.13
C PHE A 168 4.13 0.72 11.44
N SER A 169 2.94 1.08 11.89
CA SER A 169 2.33 0.58 13.11
C SER A 169 1.19 -0.35 12.79
N ILE A 170 1.19 -1.52 13.41
CA ILE A 170 0.13 -2.52 13.33
C ILE A 170 -0.55 -2.52 14.70
N GLU A 171 -1.88 -2.33 14.74
CA GLU A 171 -2.63 -2.18 15.99
C GLU A 171 -2.05 -1.12 16.95
N SER A 172 -1.55 -0.01 16.39
CA SER A 172 -0.86 1.06 17.12
C SER A 172 0.51 0.69 17.73
N ILE A 173 1.05 -0.49 17.41
CA ILE A 173 2.39 -0.93 17.81
C ILE A 173 3.36 -0.68 16.64
N GLU A 174 4.38 0.16 16.86
CA GLU A 174 5.46 0.41 15.91
C GLU A 174 6.17 -0.92 15.57
N SER A 175 5.99 -1.41 14.35
CA SER A 175 6.37 -2.78 13.95
C SER A 175 7.50 -2.80 12.92
N TYR A 176 7.54 -1.80 12.02
CA TYR A 176 8.56 -1.72 10.97
C TYR A 176 9.06 -0.29 10.76
N ILE A 177 10.32 -0.18 10.33
CA ILE A 177 10.87 1.05 9.76
C ILE A 177 10.83 0.91 8.23
N LEU A 178 10.11 1.79 7.56
CA LEU A 178 9.93 1.79 6.12
C LEU A 178 11.08 2.53 5.43
N GLN A 179 11.59 1.94 4.35
CA GLN A 179 12.61 2.52 3.50
C GLN A 179 12.05 2.71 2.08
N PRO A 180 11.57 3.94 1.75
CA PRO A 180 11.22 4.26 0.37
C PRO A 180 12.49 4.18 -0.49
N SER A 181 12.41 3.47 -1.61
CA SER A 181 13.49 3.30 -2.58
C SER A 181 13.41 4.29 -3.74
N THR A 182 12.26 4.93 -3.93
CA THR A 182 12.00 5.90 -5.00
C THR A 182 11.38 7.17 -4.43
N GLU A 183 11.47 8.26 -5.20
CA GLU A 183 10.81 9.53 -4.85
C GLU A 183 9.27 9.40 -4.85
N GLU A 184 8.73 8.52 -5.70
CA GLU A 184 7.29 8.24 -5.74
C GLU A 184 6.81 7.60 -4.44
N GLN A 185 7.52 6.57 -3.96
CA GLN A 185 7.21 5.93 -2.68
C GLN A 185 7.34 6.91 -1.51
N LEU A 186 8.32 7.82 -1.54
CA LEU A 186 8.40 8.87 -0.52
C LEU A 186 7.18 9.80 -0.57
N SER A 187 6.72 10.17 -1.76
CA SER A 187 5.51 10.99 -1.91
C SER A 187 4.27 10.26 -1.38
N GLU A 188 4.10 8.98 -1.67
CA GLU A 188 3.01 8.16 -1.12
C GLU A 188 3.01 8.17 0.41
N LEU A 189 4.18 8.02 1.04
CA LEU A 189 4.29 8.09 2.51
C LEU A 189 3.97 9.48 3.06
N ILE A 190 4.35 10.55 2.35
CA ILE A 190 3.98 11.93 2.72
C ILE A 190 2.46 12.12 2.63
N ASP A 191 1.83 11.64 1.57
CA ASP A 191 0.39 11.77 1.33
C ASP A 191 -0.44 11.06 2.43
N MET A 192 0.08 9.96 2.98
CA MET A 192 -0.55 9.26 4.13
C MET A 192 -0.59 10.11 5.42
N LEU A 193 0.15 11.21 5.50
CA LEU A 193 0.14 12.12 6.65
C LEU A 193 -1.00 13.16 6.62
N ASP A 194 -1.63 13.41 5.47
CA ASP A 194 -2.70 14.42 5.33
C ASP A 194 -4.03 13.99 6.01
N LYS A 195 -4.13 12.71 6.33
CA LYS A 195 -5.35 12.07 6.82
C LYS A 195 -5.56 12.29 8.32
N PRO A 196 -6.78 12.61 8.77
CA PRO A 196 -7.09 12.73 10.19
C PRO A 196 -6.94 11.36 10.88
N PHE A 197 -6.04 11.28 11.86
CA PHE A 197 -5.80 10.06 12.62
C PHE A 197 -6.88 9.86 13.70
N GLY A 198 -7.43 8.64 13.80
CA GLY A 198 -8.23 8.20 14.95
C GLY A 198 -9.73 8.50 14.90
N THR A 199 -10.28 8.99 13.79
CA THR A 199 -11.74 9.12 13.60
C THR A 199 -12.25 8.04 12.64
N PRO A 200 -13.06 7.07 13.10
CA PRO A 200 -13.67 6.08 12.22
C PRO A 200 -14.61 6.70 11.16
N PRO A 201 -14.71 6.10 9.96
CA PRO A 201 -13.95 4.93 9.50
C PRO A 201 -12.46 5.28 9.31
N MET A 202 -11.58 4.46 9.89
CA MET A 202 -10.15 4.72 9.86
C MET A 202 -9.61 4.43 8.46
N ASP A 203 -8.70 5.27 7.98
CA ASP A 203 -7.91 4.96 6.80
C ASP A 203 -6.93 3.84 7.14
N VAL A 204 -6.83 2.86 6.25
CA VAL A 204 -5.88 1.75 6.39
C VAL A 204 -4.77 1.94 5.38
N ASP A 205 -3.54 1.92 5.88
CA ASP A 205 -2.34 1.92 5.07
C ASP A 205 -1.91 0.47 4.82
N VAL A 206 -1.56 0.18 3.58
CA VAL A 206 -1.06 -1.13 3.15
C VAL A 206 0.40 -0.98 2.77
N VAL A 207 1.22 -1.87 3.32
CA VAL A 207 2.65 -1.95 3.02
C VAL A 207 2.97 -3.30 2.41
N VAL A 208 3.55 -3.26 1.21
CA VAL A 208 4.07 -4.43 0.51
C VAL A 208 5.56 -4.23 0.24
N GLY A 209 6.35 -5.22 0.65
CA GLY A 209 7.78 -5.11 0.48
C GLY A 209 8.57 -6.30 0.96
N VAL A 210 9.85 -6.06 1.23
CA VAL A 210 10.80 -7.09 1.64
C VAL A 210 11.37 -6.75 3.00
N ARG A 211 11.32 -7.71 3.93
CA ARG A 211 11.87 -7.58 5.28
C ARG A 211 13.39 -7.66 5.23
N GLY A 212 14.03 -6.58 5.65
CA GLY A 212 15.47 -6.48 5.87
C GLY A 212 15.87 -6.78 7.32
N PRO A 213 17.15 -6.51 7.66
CA PRO A 213 17.64 -6.68 9.02
C PRO A 213 16.99 -5.69 10.00
N VAL A 214 17.18 -5.94 11.29
CA VAL A 214 16.82 -4.98 12.34
C VAL A 214 17.70 -3.73 12.20
N ALA A 215 17.06 -2.55 12.21
CA ALA A 215 17.75 -1.28 12.07
C ALA A 215 18.74 -1.07 13.23
N PRO A 216 19.97 -0.60 12.96
CA PRO A 216 20.88 -0.25 14.04
C PRO A 216 20.33 0.98 14.80
N PRO A 217 20.62 1.13 16.11
CA PRO A 217 20.03 2.18 16.96
C PRO A 217 20.17 3.61 16.43
N GLN A 218 21.20 3.88 15.63
CA GLN A 218 21.48 5.20 15.07
C GLN A 218 20.52 5.59 13.93
N THR A 219 19.82 4.63 13.33
CA THR A 219 18.94 4.86 12.16
C THR A 219 17.69 5.64 12.53
N CYS A 220 17.12 5.34 13.71
CA CYS A 220 15.86 5.93 14.12
C CYS A 220 15.78 6.22 15.63
N GLY A 221 16.64 7.09 16.13
CA GLY A 221 16.54 7.60 17.50
C GLY A 221 16.59 6.51 18.59
N GLY A 222 17.38 5.45 18.38
CA GLY A 222 17.53 4.32 19.29
C GLY A 222 16.61 3.13 19.00
N MET A 223 15.64 3.28 18.09
CA MET A 223 14.69 2.23 17.75
C MET A 223 15.34 1.09 16.96
N GLN A 224 15.01 -0.14 17.35
CA GLN A 224 15.52 -1.38 16.76
C GLN A 224 14.35 -2.21 16.23
N LEU A 225 13.80 -1.78 15.08
CA LEU A 225 12.75 -2.51 14.36
C LEU A 225 13.28 -3.05 13.04
N PRO A 226 12.69 -4.13 12.48
CA PRO A 226 13.05 -4.59 11.14
C PRO A 226 12.84 -3.50 10.09
N LEU A 227 13.82 -3.34 9.20
CA LEU A 227 13.71 -2.49 8.02
C LEU A 227 12.79 -3.17 7.00
N VAL A 228 11.98 -2.39 6.31
CA VAL A 228 11.18 -2.87 5.18
C VAL A 228 11.50 -2.03 3.97
N ARG A 229 12.09 -2.66 2.95
CA ARG A 229 12.23 -2.03 1.64
C ARG A 229 10.87 -2.04 0.97
N LEU A 230 10.34 -0.85 0.69
CA LEU A 230 9.05 -0.70 0.05
C LEU A 230 9.11 -1.05 -1.43
N TYR A 231 8.08 -1.75 -1.89
CA TYR A 231 7.83 -2.00 -3.32
C TYR A 231 6.49 -1.42 -3.74
N ASN A 232 5.47 -1.53 -2.90
CA ASN A 232 4.18 -0.89 -3.10
C ASN A 232 3.62 -0.42 -1.76
N THR A 233 3.00 0.75 -1.74
CA THR A 233 2.24 1.21 -0.58
C THR A 233 1.07 2.05 -1.05
N TYR A 234 -0.07 1.91 -0.38
CA TYR A 234 -1.26 2.66 -0.70
C TYR A 234 -2.14 2.76 0.54
N SER A 235 -3.07 3.70 0.51
CA SER A 235 -3.95 3.96 1.64
C SER A 235 -5.36 4.21 1.16
N PHE A 236 -6.34 3.62 1.83
CA PHE A 236 -7.74 3.79 1.47
C PHE A 236 -8.62 3.90 2.72
N PRO A 237 -9.68 4.71 2.67
CA PRO A 237 -10.72 4.68 3.71
C PRO A 237 -11.51 3.37 3.59
N VAL A 238 -11.73 2.68 4.71
CA VAL A 238 -12.54 1.45 4.73
C VAL A 238 -13.93 1.69 4.13
N GLY A 239 -14.52 2.87 4.35
CA GLY A 239 -15.80 3.24 3.74
C GLY A 239 -15.81 3.11 2.21
N ARG A 240 -14.72 3.47 1.52
CA ARG A 240 -14.62 3.29 0.05
C ARG A 240 -14.50 1.84 -0.36
N LEU A 241 -13.86 0.99 0.43
CA LEU A 241 -13.86 -0.45 0.18
C LEU A 241 -15.30 -0.97 0.26
N VAL A 242 -16.02 -0.61 1.32
CA VAL A 242 -17.40 -1.05 1.57
C VAL A 242 -18.37 -0.59 0.48
N GLU A 243 -18.29 0.68 0.06
CA GLU A 243 -19.14 1.26 -1.00
C GLU A 243 -19.04 0.51 -2.35
N ASN A 244 -17.88 -0.09 -2.63
CA ASN A 244 -17.63 -0.77 -3.90
C ASN A 244 -17.96 -2.27 -3.87
N LEU A 245 -18.28 -2.84 -2.69
CA LEU A 245 -18.57 -4.26 -2.59
C LEU A 245 -19.96 -4.60 -3.14
N PRO A 246 -20.11 -5.71 -3.87
CA PRO A 246 -21.39 -6.11 -4.42
C PRO A 246 -22.35 -6.52 -3.30
N LYS A 247 -23.39 -5.72 -3.09
CA LYS A 247 -24.43 -6.02 -2.10
C LYS A 247 -25.34 -7.18 -2.55
N PRO A 248 -25.67 -8.14 -1.67
CA PRO A 248 -26.72 -9.12 -1.93
C PRO A 248 -28.10 -8.50 -2.15
N GLN A 249 -28.92 -9.09 -3.03
CA GLN A 249 -30.24 -8.55 -3.41
C GLN A 249 -31.21 -8.36 -2.22
N ASN A 250 -31.13 -9.25 -1.21
CA ASN A 250 -32.09 -9.33 -0.12
C ASN A 250 -31.61 -8.69 1.20
N MET A 251 -30.59 -7.82 1.16
CA MET A 251 -30.06 -7.15 2.36
C MET A 251 -30.24 -5.63 2.24
N ASP A 252 -30.57 -4.98 3.36
CA ASP A 252 -30.57 -3.53 3.43
C ASP A 252 -29.14 -2.98 3.25
N GLU A 253 -29.03 -1.79 2.64
CA GLU A 253 -27.72 -1.17 2.38
C GLU A 253 -26.97 -0.87 3.68
N ASN A 254 -27.62 -0.25 4.66
CA ASN A 254 -26.97 0.14 5.91
C ASN A 254 -26.60 -1.09 6.75
N GLU A 255 -27.46 -2.12 6.72
CA GLU A 255 -27.18 -3.41 7.36
C GLU A 255 -25.93 -4.06 6.75
N PHE A 256 -25.85 -4.11 5.41
CA PHE A 256 -24.69 -4.66 4.70
C PHE A 256 -23.41 -3.88 5.03
N GLN A 257 -23.45 -2.55 4.94
CA GLN A 257 -22.28 -1.72 5.22
C GLN A 257 -21.79 -1.89 6.67
N THR A 258 -22.72 -1.96 7.63
CA THR A 258 -22.40 -2.19 9.04
C THR A 258 -21.74 -3.56 9.25
N LEU A 259 -22.32 -4.61 8.67
CA LEU A 259 -21.81 -5.98 8.75
C LEU A 259 -20.40 -6.08 8.17
N VAL A 260 -20.20 -5.60 6.95
CA VAL A 260 -18.92 -5.64 6.24
C VAL A 260 -17.85 -4.85 7.00
N THR A 261 -18.19 -3.66 7.49
CA THR A 261 -17.29 -2.83 8.28
C THR A 261 -16.87 -3.55 9.57
N GLN A 262 -17.81 -4.17 10.26
CA GLN A 262 -17.53 -4.96 11.46
C GLN A 262 -16.62 -6.15 11.15
N VAL A 263 -16.90 -6.88 10.07
CA VAL A 263 -16.09 -8.03 9.63
C VAL A 263 -14.68 -7.60 9.28
N PHE A 264 -14.52 -6.48 8.56
CA PHE A 264 -13.21 -5.92 8.22
C PHE A 264 -12.39 -5.63 9.48
N TYR A 265 -12.93 -4.86 10.43
CA TYR A 265 -12.20 -4.55 11.66
C TYR A 265 -11.96 -5.76 12.55
N MET A 266 -12.93 -6.67 12.65
CA MET A 266 -12.77 -7.91 13.39
C MET A 266 -11.64 -8.76 12.80
N THR A 267 -11.62 -8.96 11.48
CA THR A 267 -10.56 -9.74 10.81
C THR A 267 -9.20 -9.07 10.85
N MET A 268 -9.14 -7.75 10.84
CA MET A 268 -7.89 -7.02 11.12
C MET A 268 -7.38 -7.26 12.54
N GLN A 269 -8.26 -7.38 13.53
CA GLN A 269 -7.92 -7.58 14.95
C GLN A 269 -7.71 -9.05 15.34
N LEU A 270 -7.98 -10.00 14.44
CA LEU A 270 -8.11 -11.42 14.79
C LEU A 270 -6.78 -12.19 14.94
N ALA A 271 -5.62 -11.53 14.92
CA ALA A 271 -4.34 -12.20 15.14
C ALA A 271 -3.22 -11.21 15.50
N ASP A 272 -2.11 -11.72 16.05
CA ASP A 272 -0.79 -11.04 16.07
C ASP A 272 -0.26 -10.86 14.62
N ASN A 273 -1.07 -10.27 13.75
CA ASN A 273 -0.93 -10.23 12.31
C ASN A 273 0.08 -9.16 11.91
N MET A 274 1.35 -9.54 11.94
CA MET A 274 2.45 -8.66 11.55
C MET A 274 2.68 -8.60 10.03
N GLY A 275 1.87 -9.28 9.22
CA GLY A 275 2.01 -9.32 7.75
C GLY A 275 3.32 -9.94 7.23
N ASN A 276 4.09 -10.64 8.08
CA ASN A 276 5.42 -11.19 7.77
C ASN A 276 5.50 -12.73 7.77
N MET A 277 4.39 -13.39 8.11
CA MET A 277 4.23 -14.83 7.99
C MET A 277 3.31 -15.13 6.81
N ASP A 278 3.44 -16.32 6.23
CA ASP A 278 2.63 -16.74 5.09
C ASP A 278 1.13 -16.72 5.41
N GLU A 279 0.77 -17.12 6.63
CA GLU A 279 -0.59 -17.07 7.17
C GLU A 279 -1.13 -15.64 7.23
N HIS A 280 -0.32 -14.71 7.73
CA HIS A 280 -0.65 -13.30 7.84
C HIS A 280 -0.90 -12.68 6.46
N ARG A 281 0.01 -12.96 5.52
CA ARG A 281 -0.06 -12.45 4.15
C ARG A 281 -1.27 -12.98 3.40
N ALA A 282 -1.62 -14.25 3.59
CA ALA A 282 -2.82 -14.86 3.02
C ALA A 282 -4.10 -14.20 3.55
N LEU A 283 -4.21 -14.02 4.88
CA LEU A 283 -5.35 -13.34 5.49
C LEU A 283 -5.48 -11.89 5.01
N ASN A 284 -4.38 -11.15 5.01
CA ASN A 284 -4.34 -9.76 4.57
C ASN A 284 -4.73 -9.61 3.10
N TYR A 285 -4.31 -10.55 2.24
CA TYR A 285 -4.75 -10.59 0.86
C TYR A 285 -6.26 -10.79 0.75
N VAL A 286 -6.82 -11.77 1.48
CA VAL A 286 -8.26 -12.08 1.41
C VAL A 286 -9.11 -10.90 1.91
N ILE A 287 -8.71 -10.25 3.01
CA ILE A 287 -9.39 -9.07 3.54
C ILE A 287 -9.40 -7.93 2.51
N LEU A 288 -8.30 -7.70 1.81
CA LEU A 288 -8.13 -6.55 0.92
C LEU A 288 -8.64 -6.76 -0.51
N GLN A 289 -8.46 -7.95 -1.07
CA GLN A 289 -8.56 -8.19 -2.50
C GLN A 289 -9.68 -9.18 -2.87
N TYR A 290 -10.28 -9.88 -1.91
CA TYR A 290 -11.24 -10.94 -2.20
C TYR A 290 -12.66 -10.57 -1.77
N GLU A 291 -13.35 -9.82 -2.63
CA GLU A 291 -14.71 -9.30 -2.41
C GLU A 291 -15.73 -10.39 -2.04
N ASN A 292 -15.59 -11.59 -2.63
CA ASN A 292 -16.47 -12.72 -2.37
C ASN A 292 -16.45 -13.18 -0.90
N MET A 293 -15.40 -12.86 -0.13
CA MET A 293 -15.41 -13.06 1.32
C MET A 293 -16.58 -12.31 1.96
N TYR A 294 -16.76 -11.04 1.62
CA TYR A 294 -17.80 -10.18 2.18
C TYR A 294 -19.19 -10.60 1.72
N VAL A 295 -19.33 -10.99 0.44
CA VAL A 295 -20.57 -11.56 -0.09
C VAL A 295 -20.97 -12.80 0.70
N MET A 296 -20.02 -13.72 0.92
CA MET A 296 -20.25 -14.96 1.65
C MET A 296 -20.65 -14.68 3.12
N VAL A 297 -20.01 -13.73 3.79
CA VAL A 297 -20.43 -13.34 5.15
C VAL A 297 -21.86 -12.81 5.17
N ALA A 298 -22.23 -11.96 4.20
CA ALA A 298 -23.59 -11.42 4.11
C ALA A 298 -24.64 -12.51 3.82
N GLU A 299 -24.33 -13.47 2.95
CA GLU A 299 -25.19 -14.63 2.68
C GLU A 299 -25.39 -15.51 3.92
N GLN A 300 -24.34 -15.71 4.73
CA GLN A 300 -24.44 -16.45 5.99
C GLN A 300 -25.24 -15.69 7.04
N ALA A 301 -25.12 -14.36 7.11
CA ALA A 301 -25.92 -13.53 8.00
C ALA A 301 -27.42 -13.68 7.73
N GLN A 302 -27.84 -13.73 6.45
CA GLN A 302 -29.24 -13.99 6.07
C GLN A 302 -29.75 -15.37 6.51
N ARG A 303 -28.86 -16.33 6.75
CA ARG A 303 -29.18 -17.67 7.26
C ARG A 303 -29.12 -17.75 8.78
N ASN A 304 -29.10 -16.60 9.46
CA ASN A 304 -28.96 -16.49 10.91
C ASN A 304 -27.64 -17.09 11.43
N CYS A 305 -26.57 -16.99 10.63
CA CYS A 305 -25.23 -17.41 11.02
C CYS A 305 -24.32 -16.19 11.21
N SER A 306 -23.47 -16.23 12.23
CA SER A 306 -22.45 -15.20 12.48
C SER A 306 -21.06 -15.76 12.22
N LEU A 307 -20.17 -14.97 11.63
CA LEU A 307 -18.74 -15.30 11.54
C LEU A 307 -18.16 -15.31 12.96
N THR A 308 -17.67 -16.47 13.41
CA THR A 308 -17.18 -16.66 14.77
C THR A 308 -15.69 -16.92 14.85
N ASP A 309 -15.07 -17.37 13.75
CA ASP A 309 -13.64 -17.66 13.71
C ASP A 309 -13.09 -17.55 12.29
N VAL A 310 -11.83 -17.13 12.19
CA VAL A 310 -11.05 -17.13 10.95
C VAL A 310 -9.69 -17.76 11.25
N GLN A 311 -9.45 -18.93 10.66
CA GLN A 311 -8.21 -19.66 10.82
C GLN A 311 -7.45 -19.66 9.51
N VAL A 312 -6.13 -19.54 9.60
CA VAL A 312 -5.25 -19.75 8.45
C VAL A 312 -4.36 -20.93 8.75
N GLN A 313 -4.31 -21.87 7.82
CA GLN A 313 -3.47 -23.06 7.94
C GLN A 313 -2.79 -23.34 6.61
N ARG A 314 -1.69 -24.07 6.66
CA ARG A 314 -1.01 -24.53 5.46
C ARG A 314 -1.86 -25.57 4.72
N SER A 315 -2.09 -25.34 3.41
CA SER A 315 -2.84 -26.29 2.58
C SER A 315 -2.09 -27.62 2.46
N PRO A 316 -2.77 -28.78 2.37
CA PRO A 316 -2.14 -30.05 2.00
C PRO A 316 -1.46 -30.04 0.62
N LEU A 317 -1.82 -29.08 -0.25
CA LEU A 317 -1.21 -28.87 -1.56
C LEU A 317 0.05 -27.99 -1.51
N SER A 318 0.35 -27.43 -0.34
CA SER A 318 1.48 -26.53 -0.10
C SER A 318 2.81 -27.29 -0.16
N ASP A 319 3.79 -26.72 -0.86
CA ASP A 319 5.17 -27.21 -0.95
C ASP A 319 6.13 -26.20 -0.29
N PRO A 320 7.31 -26.59 0.22
CA PRO A 320 8.31 -25.63 0.73
C PRO A 320 8.70 -24.52 -0.25
N LEU A 321 8.62 -24.75 -1.56
CA LEU A 321 8.89 -23.76 -2.60
C LEU A 321 7.64 -23.02 -3.09
N MET A 322 6.45 -23.55 -2.80
CA MET A 322 5.16 -22.95 -3.16
C MET A 322 4.22 -22.99 -1.95
N PRO A 323 4.40 -22.07 -1.00
CA PRO A 323 3.52 -21.99 0.15
C PRO A 323 2.12 -21.56 -0.29
N ILE A 324 1.16 -22.48 -0.11
CA ILE A 324 -0.28 -22.26 -0.26
C ILE A 324 -0.93 -22.33 1.13
N MET A 325 -1.85 -21.42 1.40
CA MET A 325 -2.58 -21.30 2.66
C MET A 325 -4.09 -21.43 2.43
N ASP A 326 -4.74 -22.21 3.29
CA ASP A 326 -6.19 -22.24 3.42
C ASP A 326 -6.61 -21.15 4.42
N VAL A 327 -7.44 -20.20 3.97
CA VAL A 327 -8.12 -19.25 4.87
C VAL A 327 -9.53 -19.77 5.11
N ILE A 328 -9.79 -20.21 6.34
CA ILE A 328 -11.00 -20.93 6.75
C ILE A 328 -11.88 -20.00 7.59
N PHE A 329 -13.12 -19.84 7.17
CA PHE A 329 -14.16 -19.06 7.84
C PHE A 329 -15.15 -19.99 8.53
N SER A 330 -15.33 -19.81 9.83
CA SER A 330 -16.29 -20.60 10.61
C SER A 330 -17.51 -19.76 10.94
N PHE A 331 -18.68 -20.26 10.57
CA PHE A 331 -19.97 -19.63 10.82
C PHE A 331 -20.79 -20.45 11.80
N THR A 332 -21.23 -19.82 12.88
CA THR A 332 -22.11 -20.46 13.86
C THR A 332 -23.55 -20.00 13.64
N ASN A 333 -24.47 -20.93 13.44
CA ASN A 333 -25.89 -20.63 13.42
C ASN A 333 -26.36 -20.20 14.82
N ASN A 334 -27.03 -19.06 14.92
CA ASN A 334 -27.40 -18.48 16.19
C ASN A 334 -28.51 -19.25 16.92
N ALA A 335 -29.35 -19.99 16.19
CA ALA A 335 -30.48 -20.74 16.74
C ALA A 335 -30.08 -22.11 17.31
N ASP A 336 -29.38 -22.92 16.53
CA ASP A 336 -29.05 -24.32 16.89
C ASP A 336 -27.56 -24.55 17.21
N LYS A 337 -26.73 -23.51 17.09
CA LYS A 337 -25.27 -23.53 17.34
C LYS A 337 -24.49 -24.46 16.41
N THR A 338 -25.07 -24.89 15.29
CA THR A 338 -24.34 -25.64 14.27
C THR A 338 -23.24 -24.78 13.65
N VAL A 339 -22.08 -25.38 13.38
CA VAL A 339 -20.94 -24.70 12.76
C VAL A 339 -20.79 -25.17 11.32
N THR A 340 -20.73 -24.23 10.40
CA THR A 340 -20.44 -24.46 8.98
C THR A 340 -19.17 -23.75 8.60
N ASN A 341 -18.30 -24.44 7.86
CA ASN A 341 -17.00 -23.90 7.50
C ASN A 341 -16.90 -23.71 5.99
N PHE A 342 -16.25 -22.63 5.60
CA PHE A 342 -15.88 -22.33 4.22
C PHE A 342 -14.39 -22.04 4.17
N PHE A 343 -13.75 -22.29 3.03
CA PHE A 343 -12.36 -21.92 2.87
C PHE A 343 -12.08 -21.44 1.46
N THR A 344 -11.00 -20.69 1.32
CA THR A 344 -10.41 -20.27 0.06
C THR A 344 -8.91 -20.53 0.12
N GLU A 345 -8.28 -20.84 -1.00
CA GLU A 345 -6.82 -21.07 -1.04
C GLU A 345 -6.10 -19.85 -1.61
N VAL A 346 -5.00 -19.47 -0.99
CA VAL A 346 -4.16 -18.34 -1.38
C VAL A 346 -2.73 -18.83 -1.58
N ASP A 347 -2.15 -18.54 -2.74
CA ASP A 347 -0.72 -18.70 -2.97
C ASP A 347 0.01 -17.49 -2.41
N VAL A 348 1.01 -17.75 -1.56
CA VAL A 348 1.85 -16.73 -0.91
C VAL A 348 3.33 -16.91 -1.25
N THR A 349 3.63 -17.55 -2.37
CA THR A 349 5.01 -17.82 -2.83
C THR A 349 5.79 -16.53 -3.10
N GLY A 350 5.16 -15.61 -3.84
CA GLY A 350 5.77 -14.32 -4.21
C GLY A 350 5.38 -13.20 -3.27
N MET A 351 5.95 -12.00 -3.48
CA MET A 351 5.63 -10.81 -2.69
C MET A 351 4.14 -10.42 -2.74
N TYR A 352 3.49 -10.69 -3.87
CA TYR A 352 2.08 -10.38 -4.12
C TYR A 352 1.28 -11.68 -4.06
N PRO A 353 0.54 -11.94 -2.96
CA PRO A 353 -0.33 -13.10 -2.89
C PRO A 353 -1.42 -13.06 -3.95
N PHE A 354 -1.93 -14.24 -4.31
CA PHE A 354 -3.07 -14.35 -5.22
C PHE A 354 -3.95 -15.55 -4.89
N LEU A 355 -5.22 -15.45 -5.29
CA LEU A 355 -6.20 -16.51 -5.11
C LEU A 355 -5.82 -17.76 -5.92
N ASN A 356 -5.60 -18.88 -5.25
CA ASN A 356 -5.41 -20.18 -5.89
C ASN A 356 -6.75 -20.89 -6.13
N GLN A 357 -7.64 -20.85 -5.15
CA GLN A 357 -8.97 -21.46 -5.24
C GLN A 357 -10.04 -20.55 -4.63
N PRO A 358 -11.18 -20.33 -5.31
CA PRO A 358 -12.27 -19.53 -4.77
C PRO A 358 -12.95 -20.22 -3.59
N ILE A 359 -13.75 -19.44 -2.88
CA ILE A 359 -14.42 -19.89 -1.66
C ILE A 359 -15.36 -21.06 -1.92
N GLN A 360 -15.28 -22.07 -1.06
CA GLN A 360 -16.08 -23.29 -1.14
C GLN A 360 -16.27 -23.90 0.25
N PRO A 361 -17.21 -24.86 0.42
CA PRO A 361 -17.39 -25.55 1.69
C PRO A 361 -16.11 -26.25 2.15
N TYR A 362 -15.77 -26.10 3.44
CA TYR A 362 -14.65 -26.77 4.07
C TYR A 362 -15.15 -27.94 4.92
N TYR A 363 -14.70 -29.15 4.58
CA TYR A 363 -14.97 -30.35 5.36
C TYR A 363 -13.68 -30.77 6.07
N ARG A 364 -13.65 -30.57 7.40
CA ARG A 364 -12.53 -31.05 8.23
C ARG A 364 -12.44 -32.57 8.05
N LYS A 365 -11.32 -33.05 7.51
CA LYS A 365 -11.03 -34.48 7.37
C LYS A 365 -10.73 -35.12 8.71
#